data_AF-A0A357AX50-F1
#
_entry.id   AF-A0A357AX50-F1
#
_cell.length_a   1.000
_cell.length_b   1.000
_cell.length_c   1.000
_cell.angle_alpha   90.00
_cell.angle_beta   90.00
_cell.angle_gamma   90.00
#
_symmetry.space_group_name_H-M   'P 1'
#
loop_
_entity.id
_entity.type
_entity.pdbx_description
1 polymer ?
#
loop_
_entity_poly.entity_id
_entity_poly.type
_entity_poly.pdbx_seq_one_letter_code
_entity_poly.pdbx_strand_id
1 'polypeptide(L)'
;ALALSGLDSPALKEGVAGTVVDPDRVRPPGALPEEAFLARCLRCGECVAACPTDTLQPAWLQAGVWGLFSPIAMARRGACDPDCAECGRVCPTGAVRPLNLTEKMWAKMGTAQVLRQKCLAWEWGKPCLVCKEVCPYGAIEMRRVESSPVTVPFVLGTRCVGCGSCENRCPVQATAAIQVEPMGSLRLAQGSFEQTGRGMGLDIRRAVKPGAPAGPENLAPGTSPFDPAPGAAPQAAPGAPSGEVPAGASPFDPPVTK
;
A
#
# COMPACT_ATOMS: atom_id res chain seq x y z
N ALA A 1 -0.36 -50.11 -5.52
CA ALA A 1 0.22 -48.85 -6.04
C ALA A 1 -0.89 -48.07 -6.74
N LEU A 2 -1.63 -47.23 -6.01
CA LEU A 2 -2.58 -46.29 -6.64
C LEU A 2 -1.78 -45.05 -7.06
N ALA A 3 -1.61 -44.88 -8.37
CA ALA A 3 -1.03 -43.68 -8.94
C ALA A 3 -2.05 -42.53 -8.82
N LEU A 4 -1.76 -41.55 -7.97
CA LEU A 4 -2.47 -40.27 -7.88
C LEU A 4 -2.04 -39.38 -9.05
N SER A 5 -2.43 -39.73 -10.27
CA SER A 5 -2.13 -38.97 -11.50
C SER A 5 -2.99 -37.70 -11.68
N GLY A 6 -3.55 -37.15 -10.59
CA GLY A 6 -4.44 -35.98 -10.61
C GLY A 6 -3.80 -34.66 -10.15
N LEU A 7 -2.61 -34.69 -9.57
CA LEU A 7 -1.94 -33.49 -9.04
C LEU A 7 -1.21 -32.66 -10.11
N ASP A 8 -1.00 -33.20 -11.31
CA ASP A 8 -0.45 -32.49 -12.47
C ASP A 8 -1.53 -31.82 -13.33
N SER A 9 -2.58 -31.28 -12.70
CA SER A 9 -3.54 -30.45 -13.44
C SER A 9 -2.90 -29.10 -13.77
N PRO A 10 -2.80 -28.71 -15.06
CA PRO A 10 -2.25 -27.40 -15.45
C PRO A 10 -3.04 -26.20 -14.90
N ALA A 11 -4.23 -26.44 -14.34
CA ALA A 11 -5.07 -25.46 -13.65
C ALA A 11 -4.49 -24.94 -12.31
N LEU A 12 -3.45 -25.57 -11.76
CA LEU A 12 -2.76 -25.12 -10.55
C LEU A 12 -1.59 -24.15 -10.82
N LYS A 13 -1.24 -23.91 -12.10
CA LYS A 13 -0.20 -22.95 -12.45
C LYS A 13 -0.77 -21.53 -12.40
N GLU A 14 -0.36 -20.77 -11.41
CA GLU A 14 -0.70 -19.36 -11.33
C GLU A 14 -0.23 -18.56 -12.55
N GLY A 15 -1.01 -17.55 -12.92
CA GLY A 15 -0.73 -16.71 -14.08
C GLY A 15 -1.30 -17.24 -15.39
N VAL A 16 -1.96 -18.42 -15.40
CA VAL A 16 -2.79 -18.85 -16.53
C VAL A 16 -4.13 -18.11 -16.48
N ALA A 17 -4.46 -17.43 -17.58
CA ALA A 17 -5.74 -16.74 -17.75
C ALA A 17 -6.91 -17.71 -17.47
N GLY A 18 -7.84 -17.30 -16.60
CA GLY A 18 -9.03 -18.10 -16.24
C GLY A 18 -8.88 -19.00 -15.00
N THR A 19 -7.75 -18.95 -14.28
CA THR A 19 -7.61 -19.65 -13.00
C THR A 19 -8.43 -18.93 -11.91
N VAL A 20 -9.33 -19.67 -11.24
CA VAL A 20 -10.13 -19.13 -10.13
C VAL A 20 -9.24 -19.01 -8.90
N VAL A 21 -9.13 -17.79 -8.38
CA VAL A 21 -8.39 -17.46 -7.15
C VAL A 21 -9.36 -16.83 -6.17
N ASP A 22 -9.18 -17.11 -4.88
CA ASP A 22 -9.95 -16.47 -3.82
C ASP A 22 -9.73 -14.94 -3.84
N PRO A 23 -10.80 -14.12 -3.85
CA PRO A 23 -10.68 -12.66 -3.97
C PRO A 23 -9.95 -12.03 -2.78
N ASP A 24 -9.94 -12.67 -1.62
CA ASP A 24 -9.28 -12.17 -0.41
C ASP A 24 -7.80 -12.61 -0.33
N ARG A 25 -7.31 -13.43 -1.27
CA ARG A 25 -5.90 -13.88 -1.34
C ARG A 25 -4.98 -12.81 -1.96
N VAL A 26 -4.95 -11.63 -1.36
CA VAL A 26 -4.02 -10.56 -1.76
C VAL A 26 -2.70 -10.74 -1.02
N ARG A 27 -1.60 -11.00 -1.74
CA ARG A 27 -0.27 -11.16 -1.13
C ARG A 27 0.45 -9.82 -0.88
N PRO A 28 1.33 -9.71 0.14
CA PRO A 28 2.16 -8.52 0.38
C PRO A 28 2.98 -8.12 -0.86
N PRO A 29 3.41 -6.85 -0.98
CA PRO A 29 4.24 -6.43 -2.10
C PRO A 29 5.57 -7.20 -2.09
N GLY A 30 6.04 -7.60 -3.28
CA GLY A 30 7.28 -8.37 -3.41
C GLY A 30 7.17 -9.87 -3.07
N ALA A 31 5.98 -10.38 -2.73
CA ALA A 31 5.78 -11.83 -2.63
C ALA A 31 6.13 -12.53 -3.96
N LEU A 32 6.78 -13.68 -3.85
CA LEU A 32 7.06 -14.57 -4.99
C LEU A 32 5.73 -15.09 -5.61
N PRO A 33 5.78 -15.68 -6.82
CA PRO A 33 4.66 -16.49 -7.32
C PRO A 33 4.24 -17.54 -6.29
N GLU A 34 2.96 -17.83 -6.13
CA GLU A 34 2.40 -18.54 -4.96
C GLU A 34 3.04 -19.88 -4.71
N GLU A 35 3.32 -20.67 -5.74
CA GLU A 35 3.97 -21.97 -5.57
C GLU A 35 5.35 -21.81 -4.91
N ALA A 36 6.16 -20.89 -5.44
CA ALA A 36 7.48 -20.55 -4.89
C ALA A 36 7.37 -19.85 -3.51
N PHE A 37 6.32 -19.06 -3.31
CA PHE A 37 6.03 -18.39 -2.05
C PHE A 37 5.70 -19.40 -0.96
N LEU A 38 4.75 -20.31 -1.18
CA LEU A 38 4.33 -21.34 -0.23
C LEU A 38 5.46 -22.32 0.08
N ALA A 39 6.32 -22.62 -0.90
CA ALA A 39 7.51 -23.44 -0.71
C ALA A 39 8.57 -22.77 0.20
N ARG A 40 8.62 -21.44 0.26
CA ARG A 40 9.60 -20.68 1.06
C ARG A 40 9.04 -20.09 2.35
N CYS A 41 7.74 -19.85 2.44
CA CYS A 41 7.13 -19.19 3.58
C CYS A 41 7.09 -20.15 4.78
N LEU A 42 7.87 -19.82 5.82
CA LEU A 42 7.87 -20.58 7.08
C LEU A 42 6.66 -20.31 7.96
N ARG A 43 5.78 -19.36 7.56
CA ARG A 43 4.62 -18.91 8.36
C ARG A 43 5.04 -18.39 9.74
N CYS A 44 6.24 -17.79 9.84
CA CYS A 44 6.81 -17.31 11.10
C CYS A 44 6.12 -16.06 11.65
N GLY A 45 5.34 -15.33 10.84
CA GLY A 45 4.62 -14.14 11.28
C GLY A 45 5.46 -12.86 11.39
N GLU A 46 6.77 -12.89 11.15
CA GLU A 46 7.65 -11.70 11.24
C GLU A 46 7.16 -10.53 10.40
N CYS A 47 6.77 -10.78 9.15
CA CYS A 47 6.23 -9.75 8.27
C CYS A 47 4.88 -9.18 8.74
N VAL A 48 4.06 -9.97 9.43
CA VAL A 48 2.79 -9.52 10.03
C VAL A 48 3.09 -8.63 11.22
N ALA A 49 3.98 -9.07 12.12
CA ALA A 49 4.38 -8.32 13.31
C ALA A 49 5.08 -7.00 12.97
N ALA A 50 5.89 -6.98 11.91
CA ALA A 50 6.63 -5.79 11.48
C ALA A 50 5.79 -4.78 10.67
N CYS A 51 4.53 -5.10 10.33
CA CYS A 51 3.68 -4.23 9.52
C CYS A 51 3.11 -3.06 10.34
N PRO A 52 3.57 -1.81 10.15
CA PRO A 52 3.18 -0.69 11.01
C PRO A 52 1.71 -0.31 10.88
N THR A 53 1.10 -0.56 9.72
CA THR A 53 -0.32 -0.26 9.46
C THR A 53 -1.23 -1.44 9.75
N ASP A 54 -0.70 -2.57 10.23
CA ASP A 54 -1.47 -3.79 10.54
C ASP A 54 -2.30 -4.32 9.33
N THR A 55 -1.84 -4.00 8.11
CA THR A 55 -2.44 -4.46 6.84
C THR A 55 -2.25 -5.96 6.65
N LEU A 56 -1.09 -6.48 7.01
CA LEU A 56 -0.77 -7.89 6.84
C LEU A 56 -1.38 -8.67 7.99
N GLN A 57 -2.14 -9.71 7.66
CA GLN A 57 -2.77 -10.61 8.62
C GLN A 57 -2.46 -12.06 8.22
N PRO A 58 -2.41 -13.00 9.17
CA PRO A 58 -2.30 -14.40 8.85
C PRO A 58 -3.56 -14.86 8.09
N ALA A 59 -3.35 -15.52 6.95
CA ALA A 59 -4.43 -16.17 6.22
C ALA A 59 -4.99 -17.33 7.04
N TRP A 60 -6.30 -17.50 6.95
CA TRP A 60 -7.00 -18.68 7.42
C TRP A 60 -7.18 -19.63 6.21
N LEU A 61 -8.40 -19.71 5.68
CA LEU A 61 -8.72 -20.58 4.55
C LEU A 61 -8.62 -19.88 3.19
N GLN A 62 -8.47 -18.55 3.15
CA GLN A 62 -8.41 -17.77 1.91
C GLN A 62 -7.25 -18.19 0.99
N ALA A 63 -6.15 -18.66 1.59
CA ALA A 63 -4.98 -19.14 0.85
C ALA A 63 -4.93 -20.68 0.73
N GLY A 64 -6.05 -21.36 1.01
CA GLY A 64 -6.12 -22.82 1.08
C GLY A 64 -5.37 -23.40 2.29
N VAL A 65 -5.46 -24.72 2.47
CA VAL A 65 -4.83 -25.43 3.60
C VAL A 65 -3.32 -25.20 3.64
N TRP A 66 -2.67 -25.17 2.47
CA TRP A 66 -1.23 -24.93 2.36
C TRP A 66 -0.84 -23.47 2.64
N GLY A 67 -1.76 -22.52 2.46
CA GLY A 67 -1.54 -21.12 2.77
C GLY A 67 -1.96 -20.70 4.18
N LEU A 68 -2.39 -21.62 5.03
CA LEU A 68 -2.75 -21.31 6.42
C LEU A 68 -1.58 -20.61 7.14
N PHE A 69 -1.88 -19.56 7.90
CA PHE A 69 -0.91 -18.67 8.60
C PHE A 69 0.08 -17.92 7.71
N SER A 70 0.00 -18.04 6.39
CA SER A 70 0.81 -17.21 5.49
C SER A 70 0.23 -15.79 5.39
N PRO A 71 1.05 -14.74 5.17
CA PRO A 71 0.57 -13.36 5.17
C PRO A 71 -0.35 -13.05 3.97
N ILE A 72 -1.50 -12.44 4.26
CA ILE A 72 -2.38 -11.78 3.29
C ILE A 72 -2.59 -10.33 3.68
N ALA A 73 -2.80 -9.47 2.70
CA ALA A 73 -3.08 -8.05 2.90
C ALA A 73 -4.58 -7.84 3.04
N MET A 74 -5.03 -7.57 4.26
CA MET A 74 -6.41 -7.20 4.55
C MET A 74 -6.55 -5.67 4.50
N ALA A 75 -6.75 -5.15 3.29
CA ALA A 75 -6.85 -3.72 3.02
C ALA A 75 -7.91 -3.01 3.88
N ARG A 76 -9.02 -3.69 4.21
CA ARG A 76 -10.03 -3.12 5.12
C ARG A 76 -9.48 -2.80 6.52
N ARG A 77 -8.54 -3.60 7.04
CA ARG A 77 -7.94 -3.42 8.37
C ARG A 77 -6.93 -2.28 8.39
N GLY A 78 -6.05 -2.27 7.39
CA GLY A 78 -5.05 -1.23 7.21
C GLY A 78 -4.66 -1.11 5.74
N ALA A 79 -4.25 0.09 5.33
CA ALA A 79 -3.70 0.30 4.00
C ALA A 79 -2.19 0.02 3.98
N CYS A 80 -1.70 -0.59 2.89
CA CYS A 80 -0.26 -0.71 2.68
C CYS A 80 0.33 0.68 2.46
N ASP A 81 1.13 1.13 3.42
CA ASP A 81 1.87 2.38 3.32
C ASP A 81 2.85 2.27 2.15
N PRO A 82 2.75 3.13 1.11
CA PRO A 82 3.63 3.06 -0.03
C PRO A 82 5.11 3.37 0.31
N ASP A 83 5.40 4.07 1.41
CA ASP A 83 6.75 4.44 1.87
C ASP A 83 7.40 3.42 2.83
N CYS A 84 6.76 2.26 3.09
CA CYS A 84 7.28 1.22 3.99
C CYS A 84 7.66 -0.08 3.26
N ALA A 85 8.88 -0.60 3.38
CA ALA A 85 9.27 -1.90 2.76
C ALA A 85 9.62 -3.00 3.77
N GLU A 86 9.17 -2.87 5.03
CA GLU A 86 9.68 -3.70 6.13
C GLU A 86 9.36 -5.19 5.99
N CYS A 87 8.18 -5.53 5.46
CA CYS A 87 7.73 -6.92 5.30
C CYS A 87 8.70 -7.81 4.50
N GLY A 88 9.37 -7.26 3.48
CA GLY A 88 10.39 -7.97 2.71
C GLY A 88 11.76 -7.95 3.40
N ARG A 89 12.04 -6.93 4.21
CA ARG A 89 13.30 -6.77 4.95
C ARG A 89 13.43 -7.76 6.11
N VAL A 90 12.32 -8.05 6.79
CA VAL A 90 12.27 -9.00 7.92
C VAL A 90 12.05 -10.45 7.49
N CYS A 91 11.80 -10.73 6.22
CA CYS A 91 11.50 -12.09 5.75
C CYS A 91 12.79 -12.94 5.68
N PRO A 92 12.98 -13.93 6.56
CA PRO A 92 14.26 -14.67 6.63
C PRO A 92 14.51 -15.57 5.43
N THR A 93 13.44 -16.05 4.77
CA THR A 93 13.54 -16.97 3.62
C THR A 93 13.44 -16.28 2.26
N GLY A 94 13.21 -14.97 2.24
CA GLY A 94 12.94 -14.23 1.00
C GLY A 94 11.68 -14.68 0.27
N ALA A 95 10.70 -15.28 0.98
CA ALA A 95 9.36 -15.54 0.42
C ALA A 95 8.67 -14.24 0.02
N VAL A 96 8.91 -13.17 0.79
CA VAL A 96 8.68 -11.78 0.38
C VAL A 96 10.04 -11.19 0.08
N ARG A 97 10.25 -10.71 -1.16
CA ARG A 97 11.53 -10.17 -1.58
C ARG A 97 11.83 -8.86 -0.82
N PRO A 98 13.07 -8.64 -0.36
CA PRO A 98 13.49 -7.33 0.12
C PRO A 98 13.58 -6.39 -1.07
N LEU A 99 12.70 -5.39 -1.12
CA LEU A 99 12.65 -4.39 -2.18
C LEU A 99 13.03 -3.02 -1.62
N ASN A 100 13.72 -2.21 -2.42
CA ASN A 100 13.80 -0.78 -2.17
C ASN A 100 12.45 -0.11 -2.48
N LEU A 101 12.25 1.14 -2.06
CA LEU A 101 10.97 1.84 -2.23
C LEU A 101 10.57 2.02 -3.70
N THR A 102 11.54 2.26 -4.59
CA THR A 102 11.31 2.40 -6.03
C THR A 102 10.72 1.13 -6.61
N GLU A 103 11.36 -0.02 -6.38
CA GLU A 103 10.91 -1.33 -6.87
C GLU A 103 9.60 -1.77 -6.20
N LYS A 104 9.46 -1.52 -4.89
CA LYS A 104 8.24 -1.84 -4.14
C LYS A 104 7.03 -1.12 -4.72
N MET A 105 7.18 0.13 -5.17
CA MET A 105 6.11 0.90 -5.82
C MET A 105 5.51 0.14 -7.01
N TRP A 106 6.33 -0.60 -7.75
CA TRP A 106 5.91 -1.39 -8.92
C TRP A 106 5.47 -2.82 -8.58
N ALA A 107 5.66 -3.26 -7.34
CA ALA A 107 5.24 -4.59 -6.87
C ALA A 107 3.72 -4.63 -6.61
N LYS A 108 2.94 -4.55 -7.70
CA LYS A 108 1.48 -4.53 -7.72
C LYS A 108 0.90 -5.74 -6.98
N MET A 109 0.22 -5.47 -5.87
CA MET A 109 -0.39 -6.49 -5.02
C MET A 109 -1.68 -7.05 -5.61
N GLY A 110 -2.39 -6.22 -6.37
CA GLY A 110 -3.71 -6.49 -6.94
C GLY A 110 -4.32 -5.27 -7.61
N THR A 111 -5.63 -5.30 -7.83
CA THR A 111 -6.40 -4.20 -8.41
C THR A 111 -7.64 -3.95 -7.58
N ALA A 112 -7.94 -2.68 -7.29
CA ALA A 112 -9.17 -2.30 -6.63
C ALA A 112 -10.35 -2.39 -7.61
N GLN A 113 -11.47 -2.96 -7.17
CA GLN A 113 -12.70 -3.07 -7.94
C GLN A 113 -13.84 -2.41 -7.17
N VAL A 114 -14.62 -1.58 -7.88
CA VAL A 114 -15.79 -0.92 -7.31
C VAL A 114 -16.99 -1.86 -7.42
N LEU A 115 -17.59 -2.18 -6.28
CA LEU A 115 -18.89 -2.84 -6.15
C LEU A 115 -19.98 -1.79 -6.33
N ARG A 116 -20.48 -1.63 -7.57
CA ARG A 116 -21.42 -0.56 -7.93
C ARG A 116 -22.66 -0.56 -7.05
N GLN A 117 -23.22 -1.73 -6.78
CA GLN A 117 -24.41 -1.96 -5.95
C GLN A 117 -24.25 -1.58 -4.47
N LYS A 118 -23.02 -1.35 -3.99
CA LYS A 118 -22.74 -0.90 -2.62
C LYS A 118 -22.24 0.55 -2.58
N CYS A 119 -21.83 1.11 -3.71
CA CYS A 119 -21.17 2.40 -3.75
C CYS A 119 -22.18 3.53 -3.66
N LEU A 120 -21.94 4.48 -2.74
CA LEU A 120 -22.80 5.64 -2.51
C LEU A 120 -23.07 6.46 -3.79
N ALA A 121 -22.05 6.60 -4.65
CA ALA A 121 -22.16 7.35 -5.89
C ALA A 121 -22.87 6.57 -7.01
N TRP A 122 -22.62 5.26 -7.11
CA TRP A 122 -23.24 4.41 -8.13
C TRP A 122 -24.69 4.04 -7.79
N GLU A 123 -24.94 3.50 -6.60
CA GLU A 123 -26.25 2.97 -6.20
C GLU A 123 -27.17 4.06 -5.64
N TRP A 124 -26.65 4.95 -4.79
CA TRP A 124 -27.49 5.92 -4.06
C TRP A 124 -27.46 7.33 -4.67
N GLY A 125 -26.69 7.56 -5.74
CA GLY A 125 -26.55 8.87 -6.37
C GLY A 125 -26.00 9.96 -5.44
N LYS A 126 -25.34 9.60 -4.33
CA LYS A 126 -24.77 10.55 -3.37
C LYS A 126 -23.34 10.90 -3.75
N PRO A 127 -22.95 12.19 -3.72
CA PRO A 127 -21.58 12.59 -4.06
C PRO A 127 -20.60 12.02 -3.03
N CYS A 128 -19.63 11.23 -3.47
CA CYS A 128 -18.59 10.65 -2.63
C CYS A 128 -17.25 10.63 -3.38
N LEU A 129 -16.24 11.31 -2.83
CA LEU A 129 -14.90 11.44 -3.44
C LEU A 129 -13.79 10.74 -2.63
N VAL A 130 -14.15 10.09 -1.53
CA VAL A 130 -13.20 9.54 -0.54
C VAL A 130 -12.13 8.68 -1.21
N CYS A 131 -12.53 7.73 -2.05
CA CYS A 131 -11.59 6.82 -2.69
C CYS A 131 -10.58 7.55 -3.61
N LYS A 132 -11.02 8.61 -4.31
CA LYS A 132 -10.14 9.45 -5.14
C LYS A 132 -9.15 10.25 -4.29
N GLU A 133 -9.62 10.87 -3.21
CA GLU A 133 -8.80 11.73 -2.35
C GLU A 133 -7.72 10.97 -1.59
N VAL A 134 -8.02 9.74 -1.16
CA VAL A 134 -7.07 8.91 -0.41
C VAL A 134 -6.13 8.09 -1.28
N CYS A 135 -6.32 8.05 -2.60
CA CYS A 135 -5.50 7.23 -3.48
C CYS A 135 -4.11 7.86 -3.68
N PRO A 136 -3.01 7.26 -3.16
CA PRO A 136 -1.68 7.86 -3.30
C PRO A 136 -1.09 7.70 -4.72
N TYR A 137 -1.75 6.92 -5.59
CA TYR A 137 -1.30 6.63 -6.96
C TYR A 137 -2.12 7.35 -8.04
N GLY A 138 -3.16 8.11 -7.65
CA GLY A 138 -4.05 8.74 -8.61
C GLY A 138 -4.71 7.74 -9.56
N ALA A 139 -5.01 6.53 -9.05
CA ALA A 139 -5.56 5.42 -9.80
C ALA A 139 -7.10 5.42 -9.87
N ILE A 140 -7.75 6.48 -9.40
CA ILE A 140 -9.21 6.61 -9.37
C ILE A 140 -9.63 7.86 -10.14
N GLU A 141 -10.42 7.65 -11.17
CA GLU A 141 -10.98 8.68 -12.01
C GLU A 141 -12.47 8.85 -11.69
N MET A 142 -12.93 10.09 -11.57
CA MET A 142 -14.37 10.38 -11.40
C MET A 142 -14.93 10.75 -12.76
N ARG A 143 -15.94 10.02 -13.22
CA ARG A 143 -16.57 10.26 -14.52
C ARG A 143 -18.04 10.60 -14.34
N ARG A 144 -18.56 11.46 -15.21
CA ARG A 144 -20.01 11.66 -15.36
C ARG A 144 -20.56 10.49 -16.17
N VAL A 145 -21.63 9.87 -15.69
CA VAL A 145 -22.37 8.82 -16.41
C VAL A 145 -23.84 9.21 -16.45
N GLU A 146 -24.54 8.87 -17.53
CA GLU A 146 -25.95 9.25 -17.70
C GLU A 146 -26.86 8.63 -16.62
N SER A 147 -26.49 7.43 -16.14
CA SER A 147 -27.25 6.68 -15.14
C SER A 147 -27.12 7.21 -13.71
N SER A 148 -26.34 8.26 -13.44
CA SER A 148 -26.14 8.80 -12.10
C SER A 148 -26.18 10.33 -12.09
N PRO A 149 -26.85 10.96 -11.10
CA PRO A 149 -26.89 12.42 -10.99
C PRO A 149 -25.55 13.03 -10.56
N VAL A 150 -24.59 12.21 -10.10
CA VAL A 150 -23.28 12.62 -9.60
C VAL A 150 -22.15 11.98 -10.42
N THR A 151 -20.90 12.41 -10.19
CA THR A 151 -19.76 11.69 -10.75
C THR A 151 -19.51 10.40 -9.97
N VAL A 152 -19.10 9.34 -10.68
CA VAL A 152 -18.90 8.01 -10.12
C VAL A 152 -17.45 7.55 -10.32
N PRO A 153 -16.90 6.73 -9.40
CA PRO A 153 -15.50 6.32 -9.46
C PRO A 153 -15.28 5.17 -10.46
N PHE A 154 -14.18 5.26 -11.20
CA PHE A 154 -13.60 4.22 -12.04
C PHE A 154 -12.14 3.99 -11.62
N VAL A 155 -11.74 2.73 -11.47
CA VAL A 155 -10.35 2.38 -11.13
C VAL A 155 -9.54 2.17 -12.40
N LEU A 156 -8.42 2.87 -12.49
CA LEU A 156 -7.43 2.71 -13.55
C LEU A 156 -6.46 1.58 -13.16
N GLY A 157 -6.71 0.37 -13.68
CA GLY A 157 -5.92 -0.83 -13.36
C GLY A 157 -4.43 -0.70 -13.67
N THR A 158 -4.08 0.11 -14.68
CA THR A 158 -2.69 0.42 -15.09
C THR A 158 -1.91 1.23 -14.06
N ARG A 159 -2.62 1.91 -13.15
CA ARG A 159 -2.03 2.71 -12.05
C ARG A 159 -2.22 2.10 -10.67
N CYS A 160 -3.32 1.38 -10.49
CA CYS A 160 -3.66 0.81 -9.20
C CYS A 160 -2.60 -0.22 -8.81
N VAL A 161 -2.00 -0.10 -7.63
CA VAL A 161 -1.06 -1.12 -7.12
C VAL A 161 -1.70 -2.10 -6.14
N GLY A 162 -2.98 -1.90 -5.79
CA GLY A 162 -3.66 -2.70 -4.77
C GLY A 162 -3.25 -2.38 -3.33
N CYS A 163 -2.87 -1.13 -3.02
CA CYS A 163 -2.45 -0.74 -1.67
C CYS A 163 -3.57 -0.70 -0.62
N GLY A 164 -4.85 -0.68 -1.04
CA GLY A 164 -5.98 -0.75 -0.12
C GLY A 164 -6.44 0.55 0.54
N SER A 165 -5.80 1.70 0.32
CA SER A 165 -6.20 2.98 0.95
C SER A 165 -7.67 3.36 0.69
N CYS A 166 -8.17 3.05 -0.51
CA CYS A 166 -9.56 3.30 -0.89
C CYS A 166 -10.57 2.38 -0.18
N GLU A 167 -10.21 1.12 0.04
CA GLU A 167 -11.03 0.14 0.75
C GLU A 167 -11.08 0.42 2.25
N ASN A 168 -9.91 0.70 2.84
CA ASN A 168 -9.76 1.06 4.24
C ASN A 168 -10.61 2.27 4.61
N ARG A 169 -10.55 3.33 3.80
CA ARG A 169 -11.29 4.58 4.07
C ARG A 169 -12.73 4.58 3.56
N CYS A 170 -13.20 3.52 2.90
CA CYS A 170 -14.56 3.48 2.37
C CYS A 170 -15.58 3.63 3.52
N PRO A 171 -16.48 4.65 3.48
CA PRO A 171 -17.43 4.91 4.56
C PRO A 171 -18.59 3.89 4.63
N VAL A 172 -18.75 3.09 3.57
CA VAL A 172 -19.78 2.04 3.52
C VAL A 172 -19.48 0.98 4.59
N GLN A 173 -20.51 0.63 5.34
CA GLN A 173 -20.44 -0.31 6.47
C GLN A 173 -20.69 -1.76 6.00
N ALA A 174 -20.35 -2.74 6.84
CA ALA A 174 -20.34 -4.19 6.57
C ALA A 174 -19.32 -4.64 5.51
N THR A 175 -19.46 -4.18 4.26
CA THR A 175 -18.48 -4.44 3.20
C THR A 175 -18.18 -3.14 2.47
N ALA A 176 -16.90 -2.80 2.34
CA ALA A 176 -16.49 -1.65 1.54
C ALA A 176 -17.03 -1.76 0.11
N ALA A 177 -17.44 -0.64 -0.47
CA ALA A 177 -17.93 -0.58 -1.84
C ALA A 177 -16.81 -0.59 -2.89
N ILE A 178 -15.57 -0.61 -2.45
CA ILE A 178 -14.38 -0.78 -3.28
C ILE A 178 -13.46 -1.75 -2.54
N GLN A 179 -13.04 -2.82 -3.22
CA GLN A 179 -12.26 -3.90 -2.62
C GLN A 179 -11.04 -4.20 -3.47
N VAL A 180 -9.91 -4.52 -2.84
CA VAL A 180 -8.71 -4.97 -3.53
C VAL A 180 -8.78 -6.48 -3.74
N GLU A 181 -8.65 -6.90 -4.99
CA GLU A 181 -8.57 -8.30 -5.38
C GLU A 181 -7.19 -8.60 -5.99
N PRO A 182 -6.72 -9.86 -5.98
CA PRO A 182 -5.40 -10.23 -6.52
C PRO A 182 -5.28 -10.11 -8.05
N MET A 183 -6.35 -9.70 -8.74
CA MET A 183 -6.38 -9.49 -10.19
C MET A 183 -5.27 -8.53 -10.64
N GLY A 184 -4.51 -8.97 -11.65
CA GLY A 184 -3.40 -8.22 -12.21
C GLY A 184 -2.20 -8.04 -11.28
N SER A 185 -2.11 -8.82 -10.18
CA SER A 185 -0.93 -8.79 -9.31
C SER A 185 0.34 -9.15 -10.08
N LEU A 186 1.44 -8.45 -9.77
CA LEU A 186 2.74 -8.69 -10.38
C LEU A 186 3.63 -9.41 -9.36
N ARG A 187 3.99 -10.65 -9.66
CA ARG A 187 4.81 -11.52 -8.80
C ARG A 187 6.02 -12.00 -9.58
N LEU A 188 7.21 -11.64 -9.11
CA LEU A 188 8.46 -11.94 -9.79
C LEU A 188 9.41 -12.64 -8.84
N ALA A 189 9.90 -13.81 -9.25
CA ALA A 189 10.89 -14.54 -8.46
C ALA A 189 12.24 -13.80 -8.43
N GLN A 190 12.63 -13.20 -9.56
CA GLN A 190 13.84 -12.40 -9.75
C GLN A 190 13.56 -11.24 -10.73
N GLY A 191 14.51 -10.33 -10.89
CA GLY A 191 14.39 -9.19 -11.82
C GLY A 191 13.67 -7.97 -11.23
N SER A 192 13.53 -6.92 -12.04
CA SER A 192 12.92 -5.64 -11.67
C SER A 192 11.40 -5.64 -11.92
N PHE A 193 10.65 -5.21 -10.90
CA PHE A 193 9.22 -4.95 -10.98
C PHE A 193 8.94 -3.73 -11.86
N GLU A 194 9.78 -2.71 -11.82
CA GLU A 194 9.62 -1.52 -12.66
C GLU A 194 9.74 -1.86 -14.14
N GLN A 195 10.83 -2.54 -14.52
CA GLN A 195 11.06 -2.90 -15.92
C GLN A 195 9.93 -3.78 -16.45
N THR A 196 9.52 -4.78 -15.67
CA THR A 196 8.43 -5.69 -16.06
C THR A 196 7.09 -4.97 -16.12
N GLY A 197 6.77 -4.15 -15.13
CA GLY A 197 5.53 -3.38 -15.08
C GLY A 197 5.38 -2.42 -16.26
N ARG A 198 6.46 -1.70 -16.61
CA ARG A 198 6.50 -0.86 -17.82
C ARG A 198 6.30 -1.68 -19.09
N GLY A 199 6.95 -2.86 -19.18
CA GLY A 199 6.78 -3.78 -20.31
C GLY A 199 5.35 -4.30 -20.46
N MET A 200 4.58 -4.37 -19.36
CA MET A 200 3.16 -4.74 -19.34
C MET A 200 2.22 -3.54 -19.57
N GLY A 201 2.73 -2.34 -19.80
CA GLY A 201 1.93 -1.13 -20.01
C GLY A 201 1.36 -0.51 -18.71
N LEU A 202 1.94 -0.83 -17.55
CA LEU A 202 1.61 -0.15 -16.30
C LEU A 202 2.24 1.25 -16.26
N ASP A 203 1.50 2.22 -15.75
CA ASP A 203 1.91 3.62 -15.58
C ASP A 203 1.79 4.01 -14.10
N ILE A 204 2.54 3.30 -13.25
CA ILE A 204 2.49 3.50 -11.80
C ILE A 204 3.29 4.75 -11.43
N ARG A 205 2.61 5.73 -10.84
CA ARG A 205 3.22 6.97 -10.35
C ARG A 205 2.53 7.45 -9.07
N ARG A 206 3.26 8.16 -8.21
CA ARG A 206 2.67 8.85 -7.05
C ARG A 206 1.83 10.04 -7.54
N ALA A 207 0.64 10.19 -6.96
CA ALA A 207 -0.14 11.40 -7.12
C ALA A 207 0.52 12.50 -6.29
N VAL A 208 1.14 13.48 -6.95
CA VAL A 208 1.56 14.72 -6.31
C VAL A 208 0.29 15.53 -6.03
N LYS A 209 -0.01 15.79 -4.76
CA LYS A 209 -1.08 16.72 -4.39
C LYS A 209 -0.66 18.13 -4.83
N PRO A 210 -1.48 18.87 -5.60
CA PRO A 210 -1.21 20.28 -5.88
C PRO A 210 -1.04 21.04 -4.56
N GLY A 211 0.11 21.70 -4.36
CA GLY A 211 0.41 22.47 -3.16
C GLY A 211 1.03 21.71 -1.97
N ALA A 212 1.39 20.43 -2.12
CA ALA A 212 2.24 19.77 -1.12
C ALA A 212 3.65 20.39 -1.17
N PRO A 213 4.27 20.76 -0.02
CA PRO A 213 5.66 21.17 -0.02
C PRO A 213 6.50 20.03 -0.60
N ALA A 214 7.49 20.39 -1.43
CA ALA A 214 8.46 19.48 -1.99
C ALA A 214 8.96 18.52 -0.90
N GLY A 215 8.75 17.21 -1.08
CA GLY A 215 9.46 16.20 -0.28
C GLY A 215 10.97 16.35 -0.46
N PRO A 216 11.81 15.72 0.39
CA PRO A 216 13.27 15.84 0.34
C PRO A 216 13.87 15.48 -1.02
N GLU A 217 13.15 14.70 -1.84
CA GLU A 217 13.50 14.37 -3.23
C GLU A 217 13.43 15.56 -4.22
N ASN A 218 12.85 16.68 -3.81
CA ASN A 218 12.70 17.91 -4.60
C ASN A 218 13.35 19.12 -3.92
N LEU A 219 14.13 18.93 -2.84
CA LEU A 219 14.95 19.99 -2.25
C LEU A 219 16.27 20.10 -3.03
N ALA A 220 16.67 21.33 -3.34
CA ALA A 220 17.98 21.59 -3.93
C ALA A 220 19.09 21.10 -2.98
N PRO A 221 20.24 20.62 -3.50
CA PRO A 221 21.35 20.16 -2.66
C PRO A 221 21.73 21.22 -1.62
N GLY A 222 21.70 20.85 -0.35
CA GLY A 222 22.07 21.75 0.76
C GLY A 222 20.92 22.57 1.35
N THR A 223 19.66 22.30 0.98
CA THR A 223 18.49 22.93 1.63
C THR A 223 17.82 21.96 2.61
N SER A 224 17.52 22.45 3.81
CA SER A 224 16.76 21.78 4.86
C SER A 224 15.30 22.24 4.83
N PRO A 225 14.32 21.37 5.15
CA PRO A 225 12.92 21.77 5.30
C PRO A 225 12.68 22.84 6.38
N PHE A 226 13.66 23.04 7.26
CA PHE A 226 13.63 24.04 8.33
C PHE A 226 14.35 25.33 7.96
N ASP A 227 14.98 25.40 6.79
CA ASP A 227 15.59 26.65 6.33
C ASP A 227 14.49 27.66 6.00
N PRO A 228 14.61 28.92 6.45
CA PRO A 228 13.70 29.97 6.04
C PRO A 228 13.78 30.16 4.52
N ALA A 229 12.62 30.35 3.87
CA ALA A 229 12.57 30.57 2.44
C ALA A 229 13.48 31.74 2.03
N PRO A 230 14.21 31.65 0.91
CA PRO A 230 15.07 32.73 0.46
C PRO A 230 14.26 34.01 0.26
N GLY A 231 14.60 35.06 1.01
CA GLY A 231 13.88 36.34 1.05
C GLY A 231 12.90 36.51 2.22
N ALA A 232 12.75 35.53 3.11
CA ALA A 232 12.02 35.71 4.36
C ALA A 232 12.82 36.60 5.32
N ALA A 233 12.35 37.82 5.56
CA ALA A 233 12.89 38.67 6.61
C ALA A 233 12.68 37.99 7.97
N PRO A 234 13.66 38.05 8.90
CA PRO A 234 13.52 37.45 10.21
C PRO A 234 12.38 38.14 10.96
N GLN A 235 11.29 37.41 11.20
CA GLN A 235 10.22 37.88 12.07
C GLN A 235 10.65 37.64 13.52
N ALA A 236 10.80 38.73 14.28
CA ALA A 236 11.02 38.66 15.71
C ALA A 236 9.80 37.99 16.38
N ALA A 237 10.03 36.92 17.14
CA ALA A 237 8.98 36.24 17.89
C ALA A 237 8.38 37.19 18.94
N PRO A 238 7.04 37.28 19.06
CA PRO A 238 6.44 38.08 20.12
C PRO A 238 6.46 37.29 21.44
N GLY A 239 7.16 37.83 22.44
CA GLY A 239 7.06 37.37 23.84
C GLY A 239 8.24 36.56 24.35
N ALA A 240 9.43 37.17 24.44
CA ALA A 240 10.47 36.72 25.36
C ALA A 240 10.45 37.63 26.61
N PRO A 241 10.31 37.10 27.83
CA PRO A 241 10.46 37.92 29.04
C PRO A 241 11.92 38.37 29.18
N SER A 242 12.11 39.66 29.43
CA SER A 242 13.40 40.28 29.73
C SER A 242 13.92 39.79 31.07
N GLY A 243 14.77 38.77 31.04
CA GLY A 243 15.52 38.30 32.19
C GLY A 243 16.82 37.66 31.73
N GLU A 244 17.95 38.23 32.12
CA GLU A 244 19.27 37.65 31.92
C GLU A 244 19.33 36.25 32.56
N VAL A 245 19.50 35.22 31.73
CA VAL A 245 19.88 33.88 32.20
C VAL A 245 21.41 33.86 32.36
N PRO A 246 21.96 33.62 33.56
CA PRO A 246 23.40 33.46 33.70
C PRO A 246 23.84 32.19 32.95
N ALA A 247 24.95 32.30 32.23
CA ALA A 247 25.50 31.25 31.39
C ALA A 247 25.84 30.00 32.23
N GLY A 248 25.25 28.85 31.88
CA GLY A 248 25.77 27.54 32.32
C GLY A 248 24.77 26.47 32.79
N ALA A 249 23.46 26.68 32.76
CA ALA A 249 22.49 25.65 33.16
C ALA A 249 21.68 25.11 31.97
N SER A 250 21.76 23.79 31.73
CA SER A 250 20.92 23.08 30.76
C SER A 250 19.56 22.77 31.41
N PRO A 251 18.43 22.87 30.68
CA PRO A 251 17.10 22.57 31.22
C PRO A 251 16.86 21.07 31.53
N PHE A 252 17.86 20.22 31.34
CA PHE A 252 17.80 18.78 31.58
C PHE A 252 18.65 18.29 32.76
N ASP A 253 19.29 19.18 33.52
CA ASP A 253 20.04 18.75 34.69
C ASP A 253 19.10 18.35 35.85
N PRO A 254 19.22 17.13 36.41
CA PRO A 254 18.41 16.71 37.55
C PRO A 254 18.82 17.46 38.83
N PRO A 255 17.90 17.66 39.80
CA PRO A 255 18.22 18.36 41.04
C PRO A 255 19.23 17.56 41.86
N VAL A 256 20.39 18.16 42.14
CA VAL A 256 21.37 17.63 43.10
C VAL A 256 20.82 17.86 44.51
N THR A 257 20.34 16.79 45.15
CA THR A 257 19.97 16.78 46.57
C THR A 257 21.23 16.70 47.44
N LYS A 258 21.35 17.62 48.41
CA LYS A 258 22.19 17.46 49.61
C LYS A 258 21.36 16.85 50.72
#